data_AF-A0A1B6EDW5-F1
#
_entry.id   AF-A0A1B6EDW5-F1
#
_cell.length_a   1.000
_cell.length_b   1.000
_cell.length_c   1.000
_cell.angle_alpha   90.00
_cell.angle_beta   90.00
_cell.angle_gamma   90.00
#
_symmetry.space_group_name_H-M   'P 1'
#
loop_
_entity.id
_entity.type
_entity.pdbx_description
1 polymer ?
#
loop_
_entity_poly.entity_id
_entity_poly.type
_entity_poly.pdbx_seq_one_letter_code
_entity_poly.pdbx_strand_id
1 'polypeptide(L)'
;NKSRQQGADTEADAPQQDELVPEKLVKVEDPLDQAIKFLQPLQSLCLDNLETHIMAFEIYSRKEKPLLMLQSVKRAHRLDKDNPEVHACVIRLCLAVDKWLRADKLPQPVSEVISKETAPIFQSRTALQINTQFLEAHSNNLQYIFQGARMMYLINPQRKDEAFKLATSLDSSLEGVTIEICTKVLNALQNGEFGDIGDAANDYMTRCHARFPLAQAFGSSSSTTPLISPSLGPWSHVLESQENCVSN
;
A
#
# COMPACT_ATOMS: atom_id res chain seq x y z
N ASN A 1 -42.85 44.59 -29.16
CA ASN A 1 -42.71 43.42 -30.06
C ASN A 1 -41.24 43.23 -30.36
N LYS A 2 -40.57 42.26 -29.72
CA LYS A 2 -40.31 40.88 -30.23
C LYS A 2 -39.52 40.94 -31.55
N SER A 3 -38.33 40.37 -31.76
CA SER A 3 -37.48 39.33 -31.15
C SER A 3 -36.10 39.48 -31.86
N ARG A 4 -34.95 38.86 -31.55
CA ARG A 4 -34.65 37.53 -31.04
C ARG A 4 -33.15 37.49 -30.71
N GLN A 5 -32.81 36.85 -29.60
CA GLN A 5 -31.46 36.53 -29.17
C GLN A 5 -30.63 35.82 -30.24
N GLN A 6 -29.34 36.14 -30.29
CA GLN A 6 -28.29 35.14 -30.37
C GLN A 6 -27.30 35.45 -29.25
N GLY A 7 -27.48 34.76 -28.12
CA GLY A 7 -26.45 34.64 -27.11
C GLY A 7 -25.33 33.78 -27.69
N ALA A 8 -24.16 34.35 -27.87
CA ALA A 8 -22.93 33.59 -27.84
C ALA A 8 -22.55 33.51 -26.36
N ASP A 9 -23.15 32.54 -25.66
CA ASP A 9 -22.71 32.15 -24.34
C ASP A 9 -21.23 31.84 -24.44
N THR A 10 -20.46 32.64 -23.69
CA THR A 10 -19.05 32.42 -23.47
C THR A 10 -18.97 31.16 -22.63
N GLU A 11 -18.77 29.99 -23.27
CA GLU A 11 -18.30 28.79 -22.58
C GLU A 11 -16.96 29.16 -21.95
N ALA A 12 -17.05 29.52 -20.68
CA ALA A 12 -15.92 29.82 -19.83
C ALA A 12 -15.03 28.58 -19.77
N ASP A 13 -13.85 28.71 -20.37
CA ASP A 13 -12.58 28.22 -19.82
C ASP A 13 -12.69 26.89 -19.08
N ALA A 14 -13.06 25.82 -19.80
CA ALA A 14 -12.85 24.48 -19.28
C ALA A 14 -11.34 24.32 -19.10
N PRO A 15 -10.84 23.98 -17.90
CA PRO A 15 -9.40 23.85 -17.67
C PRO A 15 -8.84 22.89 -18.72
N GLN A 16 -7.84 23.36 -19.49
CA GLN A 16 -7.13 22.50 -20.43
C GLN A 16 -6.65 21.28 -19.66
N GLN A 17 -7.29 20.14 -19.92
CA GLN A 17 -6.88 18.88 -19.33
C GLN A 17 -5.57 18.50 -19.99
N ASP A 18 -4.48 18.58 -19.24
CA ASP A 18 -3.19 18.06 -19.68
C ASP A 18 -3.39 16.60 -20.10
N GLU A 19 -3.09 16.31 -21.36
CA GLU A 19 -3.24 14.97 -21.93
C GLU A 19 -2.42 13.96 -21.10
N LEU A 20 -3.09 12.90 -20.64
CA LEU A 20 -2.49 11.85 -19.80
C LEU A 20 -1.56 10.95 -20.60
N VAL A 21 -0.37 11.46 -20.91
CA VAL A 21 0.67 10.74 -21.64
C VAL A 21 1.50 9.88 -20.67
N PRO A 22 1.53 8.54 -20.80
CA PRO A 22 2.23 7.65 -19.86
C PRO A 22 3.69 8.01 -19.63
N GLU A 23 4.43 8.40 -20.68
CA GLU A 23 5.84 8.78 -20.58
C GLU A 23 6.05 10.05 -19.75
N LYS A 24 5.09 10.97 -19.76
CA LYS A 24 5.12 12.19 -18.95
C LYS A 24 4.78 11.87 -17.49
N LEU A 25 3.82 10.98 -17.25
CA LEU A 25 3.40 10.59 -15.90
C LEU A 25 4.49 9.83 -15.14
N VAL A 26 5.28 9.01 -15.83
CA VAL A 26 6.40 8.28 -15.20
C VAL A 26 7.58 9.20 -14.86
N LYS A 27 7.77 10.31 -15.60
CA LYS A 27 8.93 11.21 -15.48
C LYS A 27 8.64 12.49 -14.67
N VAL A 28 7.61 12.47 -13.83
CA VAL A 28 7.28 13.61 -12.96
C VAL A 28 8.42 13.88 -11.98
N GLU A 29 8.85 15.14 -11.88
CA GLU A 29 9.94 15.56 -10.98
C GLU A 29 9.54 15.48 -9.50
N ASP A 30 8.30 15.85 -9.17
CA ASP A 30 7.79 15.91 -7.79
C ASP A 30 6.65 14.90 -7.53
N PRO A 31 6.92 13.58 -7.53
CA PRO A 31 5.89 12.55 -7.41
C PRO A 31 5.10 12.64 -6.09
N LEU A 32 5.75 13.03 -5.00
CA LEU A 32 5.08 13.18 -3.70
C LEU A 32 4.13 14.39 -3.66
N ASP A 33 4.45 15.49 -4.35
CA ASP A 33 3.54 16.64 -4.42
C ASP A 33 2.36 16.35 -5.33
N GLN A 34 2.55 15.59 -6.41
CA GLN A 34 1.41 15.08 -7.19
C GLN A 34 0.54 14.15 -6.35
N ALA A 35 1.11 13.23 -5.55
CA ALA A 35 0.35 12.37 -4.65
C ALA A 35 -0.49 13.16 -3.64
N ILE A 36 0.03 14.29 -3.13
CA ILE A 36 -0.72 15.16 -2.21
C ILE A 36 -1.98 15.74 -2.86
N LYS A 37 -1.95 16.08 -4.16
CA LYS A 37 -3.13 16.58 -4.87
C LYS A 37 -4.27 15.56 -4.88
N PHE A 38 -3.96 14.27 -4.96
CA PHE A 38 -4.94 13.19 -4.83
C PHE A 38 -5.35 12.92 -3.38
N LEU A 39 -4.42 13.11 -2.44
CA LEU A 39 -4.68 12.93 -1.01
C LEU A 39 -5.63 13.99 -0.44
N GLN A 40 -5.53 15.25 -0.88
CA GLN A 40 -6.30 16.38 -0.33
C GLN A 40 -7.83 16.20 -0.40
N PRO A 41 -8.43 15.77 -1.54
CA PRO A 41 -9.84 15.41 -1.60
C PRO A 41 -10.21 14.29 -0.62
N LEU A 42 -9.37 13.25 -0.50
CA LEU A 42 -9.62 12.15 0.44
C LEU A 42 -9.58 12.64 1.89
N GLN A 43 -8.65 13.52 2.25
CA GLN A 43 -8.57 14.09 3.59
C GLN A 43 -9.72 15.04 3.93
N SER A 44 -10.43 15.60 2.94
CA SER A 44 -11.58 16.48 3.16
C SER A 44 -12.91 15.73 3.17
N LEU A 45 -13.04 14.69 2.34
CA LEU A 45 -14.30 13.97 2.11
C LEU A 45 -14.35 12.59 2.78
N CYS A 46 -13.20 11.93 2.96
CA CYS A 46 -13.09 10.54 3.43
C CYS A 46 -12.40 10.48 4.80
N LEU A 47 -12.86 11.31 5.76
CA LEU A 47 -12.29 11.41 7.11
C LEU A 47 -12.46 10.15 7.95
N ASP A 48 -13.49 9.35 7.68
CA ASP A 48 -13.79 8.11 8.41
C ASP A 48 -13.18 6.87 7.74
N ASN A 49 -12.46 7.04 6.63
CA ASN A 49 -11.72 5.97 5.99
C ASN A 49 -10.30 5.89 6.58
N LEU A 50 -9.94 4.71 7.11
CA LEU A 50 -8.64 4.45 7.70
C LEU A 50 -7.49 4.59 6.70
N GLU A 51 -7.67 4.08 5.47
CA GLU A 51 -6.64 4.06 4.42
C GLU A 51 -6.21 5.48 4.03
N THR A 52 -7.14 6.43 4.03
CA THR A 52 -6.84 7.86 3.79
C THR A 52 -5.71 8.34 4.70
N HIS A 53 -5.78 8.01 6.00
CA HIS A 53 -4.82 8.49 6.98
C HIS A 53 -3.52 7.68 6.97
N ILE A 54 -3.58 6.38 6.65
CA ILE A 54 -2.37 5.57 6.44
C ILE A 54 -1.59 6.09 5.22
N MET A 55 -2.27 6.34 4.09
CA MET A 55 -1.64 6.92 2.90
C MET A 55 -1.06 8.31 3.17
N ALA A 56 -1.78 9.14 3.94
CA ALA A 56 -1.27 10.44 4.38
C ALA A 56 0.04 10.29 5.17
N PHE A 57 0.10 9.34 6.11
CA PHE A 57 1.31 9.06 6.86
C PHE A 57 2.47 8.61 5.94
N GLU A 58 2.22 7.72 4.99
CA GLU A 58 3.24 7.26 4.05
C GLU A 58 3.83 8.41 3.21
N ILE A 59 2.99 9.33 2.72
CA ILE A 59 3.44 10.49 1.94
C ILE A 59 4.22 11.47 2.83
N TYR A 60 3.67 11.85 3.99
CA TYR A 60 4.29 12.85 4.86
C TYR A 60 5.54 12.34 5.59
N SER A 61 5.67 11.03 5.78
CA SER A 61 6.91 10.42 6.28
C SER A 61 8.04 10.55 5.28
N ARG A 62 7.79 10.34 3.98
CA ARG A 62 8.78 10.53 2.90
C ARG A 62 9.14 11.99 2.68
N LYS A 63 8.18 12.91 2.88
CA LYS A 63 8.43 14.37 2.83
C LYS A 63 9.01 14.96 4.11
N GLU A 64 9.26 14.14 5.14
CA GLU A 64 9.72 14.57 6.47
C GLU A 64 8.89 15.75 7.05
N LYS A 65 7.56 15.57 7.15
CA LYS A 65 6.63 16.58 7.72
C LYS A 65 6.09 16.12 9.09
N PRO A 66 6.76 16.43 10.21
CA PRO A 66 6.48 15.82 11.53
C PRO A 66 5.04 15.99 12.02
N LEU A 67 4.50 17.21 11.95
CA LEU A 67 3.15 17.50 12.44
C LEU A 67 2.06 16.84 11.58
N LEU A 68 2.29 16.68 10.28
CA LEU A 68 1.36 16.01 9.38
C LEU A 68 1.43 14.49 9.53
N MET A 69 2.62 13.93 9.80
CA MET A 69 2.76 12.54 10.22
C MET A 69 1.99 12.28 11.51
N LEU A 70 2.19 13.10 12.54
CA LEU A 70 1.47 13.02 13.80
C LEU A 70 -0.05 13.12 13.61
N GLN A 71 -0.51 14.10 12.82
CA GLN A 71 -1.94 14.25 12.52
C GLN A 71 -2.52 12.99 11.87
N SER A 72 -1.80 12.41 10.91
CA SER A 72 -2.21 11.20 10.21
C SER A 72 -2.32 10.02 11.17
N VAL A 73 -1.31 9.79 12.02
CA VAL A 73 -1.33 8.74 13.04
C VAL A 73 -2.47 8.96 14.04
N LYS A 74 -2.67 10.19 14.53
CA LYS A 74 -3.76 10.49 15.48
C LYS A 74 -5.13 10.16 14.90
N ARG A 75 -5.37 10.48 13.64
CA ARG A 75 -6.64 10.20 12.97
C ARG A 75 -6.82 8.70 12.76
N ALA A 76 -5.80 8.01 12.25
CA ALA A 76 -5.83 6.58 12.04
C ALA A 76 -6.03 5.80 13.36
N HIS A 77 -5.27 6.16 14.40
CA HIS A 77 -5.35 5.56 15.74
C HIS A 77 -6.71 5.77 16.41
N ARG A 78 -7.38 6.89 16.13
CA ARG A 78 -8.76 7.12 16.62
C ARG A 78 -9.78 6.22 15.94
N LEU A 79 -9.58 5.91 14.66
CA LEU A 79 -10.51 5.05 13.90
C LEU A 79 -10.34 3.58 14.27
N ASP A 80 -9.10 3.09 14.26
CA ASP A 80 -8.78 1.71 14.58
C ASP A 80 -7.37 1.61 15.14
N LYS A 81 -7.25 1.60 16.47
CA LYS A 81 -5.97 1.52 17.17
C LYS A 81 -5.31 0.13 17.09
N ASP A 82 -6.10 -0.91 16.87
CA ASP A 82 -5.64 -2.30 16.89
C ASP A 82 -5.27 -2.75 15.47
N ASN A 83 -5.53 -1.92 14.44
CA ASN A 83 -5.15 -2.21 13.07
C ASN A 83 -3.62 -2.40 12.91
N PRO A 84 -3.16 -3.46 12.22
CA PRO A 84 -1.74 -3.70 11.99
C PRO A 84 -1.01 -2.55 11.25
N GLU A 85 -1.61 -1.95 10.22
CA GLU A 85 -0.96 -0.86 9.49
C GLU A 85 -0.88 0.43 10.34
N VAL A 86 -1.86 0.65 11.23
CA VAL A 86 -1.80 1.74 12.21
C VAL A 86 -0.68 1.51 13.21
N HIS A 87 -0.52 0.28 13.71
CA HIS A 87 0.62 -0.09 14.56
C HIS A 87 1.95 0.22 13.86
N ALA A 88 2.08 -0.10 12.57
CA ALA A 88 3.25 0.26 11.77
C ALA A 88 3.54 1.77 11.79
N CYS A 89 2.49 2.57 11.57
CA CYS A 89 2.59 4.03 11.56
C CYS A 89 3.00 4.58 12.93
N VAL A 90 2.45 4.01 14.02
CA VAL A 90 2.80 4.38 15.40
C VAL A 90 4.27 4.09 15.70
N ILE A 91 4.77 2.89 15.36
CA ILE A 91 6.19 2.52 15.54
C ILE A 91 7.10 3.44 14.74
N ARG A 92 6.80 3.68 13.46
CA ARG A 92 7.59 4.57 12.60
C ARG A 92 7.59 6.01 13.10
N LEU A 93 6.46 6.51 13.60
CA LEU A 93 6.39 7.83 14.22
C LEU A 93 7.23 7.88 15.50
N CYS A 94 7.15 6.87 16.36
CA CYS A 94 7.93 6.79 17.60
C CYS A 94 9.44 6.86 17.31
N LEU A 95 9.94 6.04 16.37
CA LEU A 95 11.34 6.08 15.94
C LEU A 95 11.75 7.44 15.36
N ALA A 96 10.86 8.07 14.57
CA ALA A 96 11.12 9.38 14.00
C ALA A 96 11.20 10.47 15.07
N VAL A 97 10.29 10.48 16.05
CA VAL A 97 10.31 11.40 17.19
C VAL A 97 11.58 11.23 18.01
N ASP A 98 11.96 10.01 18.34
CA ASP A 98 13.22 9.73 19.07
C ASP A 98 14.45 10.21 18.30
N LYS A 99 14.45 10.08 16.97
CA LYS A 99 15.52 10.60 16.09
C LYS A 99 15.55 12.12 16.12
N TRP A 100 14.40 12.79 16.00
CA TRP A 100 14.33 14.25 15.94
C TRP A 100 14.71 14.91 17.26
N LEU A 101 14.23 14.37 18.39
CA LEU A 101 14.54 14.89 19.72
C LEU A 101 16.03 14.74 20.05
N ARG A 102 16.65 13.60 19.71
CA ARG A 102 18.10 13.40 19.90
C ARG A 102 18.95 14.30 19.01
N ALA A 103 18.48 14.61 17.82
CA ALA A 103 19.21 15.43 16.86
C ALA A 103 19.03 16.94 17.08
N ASP A 104 18.11 17.34 17.97
CA ASP A 104 17.71 18.74 18.23
C ASP A 104 17.39 19.53 16.95
N LYS A 105 16.70 18.87 16.00
CA LYS A 105 16.43 19.42 14.64
C LYS A 105 15.08 20.11 14.51
N LEU A 106 14.27 20.13 15.56
CA LEU A 106 12.92 20.65 15.52
C LEU A 106 12.83 21.97 16.29
N PRO A 107 12.12 22.98 15.75
CA PRO A 107 11.81 24.18 16.51
C PRO A 107 11.08 23.81 17.81
N GLN A 108 11.41 24.50 18.91
CA GLN A 108 10.85 24.23 20.23
C GLN A 108 9.31 24.08 20.23
N PRO A 109 8.51 24.95 19.59
CA PRO A 109 7.05 24.79 19.57
C PRO A 109 6.59 23.47 18.92
N VAL A 110 7.32 23.00 17.90
CA VAL A 110 7.02 21.74 17.22
C VAL A 110 7.34 20.56 18.14
N SER A 111 8.48 20.61 18.82
CA SER A 111 8.88 19.57 19.79
C SER A 111 7.90 19.46 20.95
N GLU A 112 7.40 20.58 21.48
CA GLU A 112 6.40 20.62 22.55
C GLU A 112 5.08 19.98 22.10
N VAL A 113 4.58 20.37 20.91
CA VAL A 113 3.35 19.79 20.34
C VAL A 113 3.51 18.28 20.12
N ILE A 114 4.62 17.84 19.53
CA ILE A 114 4.88 16.41 19.30
C ILE A 114 4.90 15.65 20.62
N SER A 115 5.62 16.15 21.62
CA SER A 115 5.74 15.49 22.93
C SER A 115 4.38 15.36 23.62
N LYS A 116 3.61 16.45 23.64
CA LYS A 116 2.28 16.47 24.25
C LYS A 116 1.28 15.53 23.56
N GLU A 117 1.25 15.57 22.23
CA GLU A 117 0.21 14.90 21.45
C GLU A 117 0.53 13.42 21.15
N THR A 118 1.81 13.01 21.28
CA THR A 118 2.19 11.59 21.22
C THR A 118 2.07 10.88 22.57
N ALA A 119 2.11 11.60 23.69
CA ALA A 119 1.96 11.04 25.03
C ALA A 119 0.76 10.07 25.19
N PRO A 120 -0.48 10.39 24.75
CA PRO A 120 -1.60 9.45 24.89
C PRO A 120 -1.47 8.18 24.02
N ILE A 121 -0.71 8.24 22.93
CA ILE A 121 -0.50 7.11 22.01
C ILE A 121 0.64 6.23 22.53
N PHE A 122 1.79 6.83 22.82
CA PHE A 122 2.99 6.10 23.22
C PHE A 122 2.94 5.67 24.68
N GLN A 123 2.27 6.44 25.55
CA GLN A 123 2.14 6.14 26.98
C GLN A 123 3.51 5.89 27.64
N SER A 124 4.50 6.73 27.30
CA SER A 124 5.89 6.62 27.77
C SER A 124 6.61 5.32 27.41
N ARG A 125 6.08 4.53 26.47
CA ARG A 125 6.71 3.31 25.96
C ARG A 125 7.61 3.64 24.78
N THR A 126 8.73 2.92 24.70
CA THR A 126 9.61 2.90 23.52
C THR A 126 8.95 2.10 22.38
N ALA A 127 9.41 2.32 21.14
CA ALA A 127 8.98 1.53 19.98
C ALA A 127 9.11 0.01 20.22
N LEU A 128 10.19 -0.42 20.89
CA LEU A 128 10.40 -1.81 21.27
C LEU A 128 9.29 -2.32 22.19
N GLN A 129 8.97 -1.60 23.25
CA GLN A 129 7.93 -1.98 24.21
C GLN A 129 6.54 -2.02 23.56
N ILE A 130 6.21 -1.03 22.71
CA ILE A 130 4.95 -1.00 21.95
C ILE A 130 4.84 -2.25 21.06
N ASN A 131 5.91 -2.59 20.34
CA ASN A 131 5.90 -3.75 19.44
C ASN A 131 5.85 -5.09 20.18
N THR A 132 6.56 -5.23 21.30
CA THR A 132 6.50 -6.43 22.13
C THR A 132 5.08 -6.66 22.65
N GLN A 133 4.42 -5.63 23.19
CA GLN A 133 3.05 -5.74 23.69
C GLN A 133 2.06 -6.08 22.57
N PHE A 134 2.24 -5.51 21.38
CA PHE A 134 1.40 -5.82 20.21
C PHE A 134 1.52 -7.29 19.80
N LEU A 135 2.73 -7.84 19.77
CA LEU A 135 2.96 -9.26 19.47
C LEU A 135 2.38 -10.20 20.53
N GLU A 136 2.48 -9.83 21.81
CA GLU A 136 1.89 -10.60 22.91
C GLU A 136 0.36 -10.65 22.81
N ALA A 137 -0.27 -9.51 22.53
CA ALA A 137 -1.72 -9.38 22.44
C ALA A 137 -2.33 -10.10 21.23
N HIS A 138 -1.57 -10.31 20.16
CA HIS A 138 -2.06 -10.86 18.89
C HIS A 138 -1.25 -12.08 18.39
N SER A 139 -0.73 -12.87 19.34
CA SER A 139 0.16 -14.01 19.08
C SER A 139 -0.48 -15.20 18.35
N ASN A 140 -1.80 -15.19 18.14
CA ASN A 140 -2.55 -16.24 17.45
C ASN A 140 -2.96 -15.89 16.01
N ASN A 141 -2.70 -14.67 15.51
CA ASN A 141 -3.18 -14.25 14.19
C ASN A 141 -2.04 -13.80 13.28
N LEU A 142 -1.90 -14.44 12.11
CA LEU A 142 -0.78 -14.22 11.20
C LEU A 142 -0.65 -12.78 10.73
N GLN A 143 -1.75 -12.06 10.47
CA GLN A 143 -1.70 -10.68 9.99
C GLN A 143 -1.00 -9.76 11.00
N TYR A 144 -1.30 -9.93 12.28
CA TYR A 144 -0.72 -9.13 13.36
C TYR A 144 0.71 -9.57 13.64
N ILE A 145 0.98 -10.88 13.70
CA ILE A 145 2.33 -11.41 13.89
C ILE A 145 3.26 -10.92 12.78
N PHE A 146 2.82 -10.99 11.52
CA PHE A 146 3.57 -10.51 10.37
C PHE A 146 3.94 -9.03 10.53
N GLN A 147 2.97 -8.20 10.90
CA GLN A 147 3.23 -6.77 11.05
C GLN A 147 4.15 -6.45 12.24
N GLY A 148 3.96 -7.13 13.37
CA GLY A 148 4.85 -7.00 14.52
C GLY A 148 6.27 -7.49 14.21
N ALA A 149 6.41 -8.52 13.37
CA ALA A 149 7.70 -9.00 12.90
C ALA A 149 8.41 -7.99 11.97
N ARG A 150 7.68 -7.37 11.02
CA ARG A 150 8.23 -6.27 10.19
C ARG A 150 8.76 -5.14 11.08
N MET A 151 7.97 -4.74 12.07
CA MET A 151 8.37 -3.69 13.01
C MET A 151 9.53 -4.13 13.91
N MET A 152 9.61 -5.41 14.29
CA MET A 152 10.73 -5.96 15.05
C MET A 152 12.05 -5.79 14.30
N TYR A 153 12.07 -6.16 13.01
CA TYR A 153 13.25 -5.99 12.16
C TYR A 153 13.59 -4.51 11.94
N LEU A 154 12.58 -3.66 11.71
CA LEU A 154 12.76 -2.21 11.57
C LEU A 154 13.40 -1.58 12.82
N ILE A 155 12.96 -1.97 14.02
CA ILE A 155 13.47 -1.44 15.29
C ILE A 155 14.89 -1.96 15.56
N ASN A 156 15.13 -3.25 15.31
CA ASN A 156 16.42 -3.88 15.55
C ASN A 156 16.76 -4.89 14.44
N PRO A 157 17.61 -4.49 13.47
CA PRO A 157 18.04 -5.37 12.38
C PRO A 157 18.75 -6.66 12.84
N GLN A 158 19.30 -6.70 14.06
CA GLN A 158 19.94 -7.90 14.60
C GLN A 158 18.95 -9.03 14.91
N ARG A 159 17.65 -8.71 15.04
CA ARG A 159 16.57 -9.71 15.25
C ARG A 159 15.99 -10.23 13.94
N LYS A 160 16.70 -10.08 12.82
CA LYS A 160 16.26 -10.51 11.47
C LYS A 160 15.70 -11.93 11.47
N ASP A 161 16.46 -12.89 11.99
CA ASP A 161 16.09 -14.31 11.91
C ASP A 161 14.84 -14.63 12.73
N GLU A 162 14.68 -13.98 13.88
CA GLU A 162 13.48 -14.10 14.71
C GLU A 162 12.27 -13.49 14.03
N ALA A 163 12.39 -12.26 13.50
CA ALA A 163 11.34 -11.59 12.77
C ALA A 163 10.91 -12.39 11.53
N PHE A 164 11.87 -12.88 10.75
CA PHE A 164 11.61 -13.71 9.58
C PHE A 164 10.87 -15.01 9.94
N LYS A 165 11.30 -15.69 11.01
CA LYS A 165 10.64 -16.92 11.48
C LYS A 165 9.19 -16.66 11.89
N LEU A 166 8.92 -15.57 12.59
CA LEU A 166 7.57 -15.17 12.98
C LEU A 166 6.70 -14.84 11.76
N ALA A 167 7.21 -14.01 10.85
CA ALA A 167 6.50 -13.56 9.65
C ALA A 167 6.12 -14.69 8.69
N THR A 168 6.94 -15.76 8.64
CA THR A 168 6.77 -16.86 7.68
C THR A 168 6.17 -18.14 8.29
N SER A 169 5.64 -18.04 9.52
CA SER A 169 4.93 -19.15 10.16
C SER A 169 3.61 -19.44 9.43
N LEU A 170 3.35 -20.73 9.21
CA LEU A 170 2.10 -21.22 8.60
C LEU A 170 1.49 -22.33 9.48
N ASP A 171 1.72 -22.27 10.79
CA ASP A 171 1.18 -23.22 11.75
C ASP A 171 -0.35 -23.33 11.63
N SER A 172 -0.88 -24.53 11.83
CA SER A 172 -2.32 -24.80 11.86
C SER A 172 -3.06 -24.10 13.01
N SER A 173 -2.36 -23.76 14.08
CA SER A 173 -2.91 -23.04 15.24
C SER A 173 -3.11 -21.55 14.99
N LEU A 174 -2.53 -21.00 13.91
CA LEU A 174 -2.68 -19.59 13.56
C LEU A 174 -4.00 -19.30 12.85
N GLU A 175 -4.69 -18.29 13.35
CA GLU A 175 -5.81 -17.63 12.69
C GLU A 175 -5.30 -16.66 11.61
N GLY A 176 -6.18 -16.26 10.69
CA GLY A 176 -5.87 -15.25 9.67
C GLY A 176 -4.86 -15.70 8.61
N VAL A 177 -4.54 -17.00 8.52
CA VAL A 177 -3.73 -17.54 7.44
C VAL A 177 -4.59 -17.67 6.18
N THR A 178 -4.74 -16.55 5.47
CA THR A 178 -5.47 -16.44 4.21
C THR A 178 -4.51 -16.28 3.03
N ILE A 179 -5.01 -16.50 1.81
CA ILE A 179 -4.23 -16.27 0.58
C ILE A 179 -3.71 -14.83 0.56
N GLU A 180 -4.55 -13.86 0.91
CA GLU A 180 -4.21 -12.42 0.91
C GLU A 180 -3.02 -12.11 1.83
N ILE A 181 -3.02 -12.62 3.07
CA ILE A 181 -1.93 -12.38 4.02
C ILE A 181 -0.67 -13.11 3.57
N CYS A 182 -0.77 -14.36 3.12
CA CYS A 182 0.38 -15.09 2.58
C CYS A 182 0.98 -14.40 1.35
N THR A 183 0.17 -13.82 0.47
CA THR A 183 0.66 -13.03 -0.67
C THR A 183 1.35 -11.76 -0.19
N LYS A 184 0.82 -11.06 0.82
CA LYS A 184 1.49 -9.88 1.42
C LYS A 184 2.84 -10.25 2.04
N VAL A 185 2.93 -11.38 2.75
CA VAL A 185 4.20 -11.89 3.30
C VAL A 185 5.18 -12.17 2.17
N LEU A 186 4.76 -12.92 1.13
CA LEU A 186 5.62 -13.23 -0.01
C LEU A 186 6.13 -11.97 -0.72
N ASN A 187 5.25 -10.99 -0.97
CA ASN A 187 5.64 -9.72 -1.57
C ASN A 187 6.65 -8.96 -0.71
N ALA A 188 6.48 -8.93 0.61
CA ALA A 188 7.43 -8.28 1.52
C ALA A 188 8.80 -8.97 1.51
N LEU A 189 8.82 -10.31 1.43
CA LEU A 189 10.06 -11.08 1.27
C LEU A 189 10.76 -10.74 -0.05
N GLN A 190 10.02 -10.71 -1.16
CA GLN A 190 10.55 -10.39 -2.50
C GLN A 190 11.02 -8.93 -2.63
N ASN A 191 10.35 -8.00 -1.94
CA ASN A 191 10.73 -6.59 -1.92
C ASN A 191 11.91 -6.29 -0.98
N GLY A 192 12.47 -7.30 -0.30
CA GLY A 192 13.62 -7.16 0.57
C GLY A 192 13.32 -6.48 1.92
N GLU A 193 12.07 -6.52 2.39
CA GLU A 193 11.68 -5.85 3.65
C GLU A 193 12.32 -6.49 4.90
N PHE A 194 12.83 -7.72 4.78
CA PHE A 194 13.59 -8.41 5.82
C PHE A 194 15.09 -8.49 5.51
N GLY A 195 15.57 -7.68 4.56
CA GLY A 195 16.95 -7.74 4.06
C GLY A 195 17.20 -8.96 3.16
N ASP A 196 18.47 -9.36 3.05
CA ASP A 196 18.83 -10.56 2.29
C ASP A 196 18.38 -11.83 3.03
N ILE A 197 17.54 -12.60 2.33
CA ILE A 197 16.90 -13.84 2.79
C ILE A 197 17.22 -15.03 1.87
N GLY A 198 18.08 -14.85 0.85
CA GLY A 198 18.40 -15.88 -0.14
C GLY A 198 17.14 -16.52 -0.77
N ASP A 199 17.10 -17.84 -0.82
CA ASP A 199 16.01 -18.63 -1.43
C ASP A 199 14.76 -18.75 -0.53
N ALA A 200 14.75 -18.14 0.66
CA ALA A 200 13.69 -18.35 1.64
C ALA A 200 12.31 -17.84 1.18
N ALA A 201 12.26 -16.87 0.25
CA ALA A 201 11.02 -16.47 -0.42
C ALA A 201 10.41 -17.61 -1.26
N ASN A 202 11.26 -18.37 -1.97
CA ASN A 202 10.82 -19.50 -2.78
C ASN A 202 10.36 -20.68 -1.89
N ASP A 203 11.05 -20.91 -0.78
CA ASP A 203 10.63 -21.90 0.22
C ASP A 203 9.27 -21.54 0.84
N TYR A 204 9.07 -20.26 1.18
CA TYR A 204 7.78 -19.77 1.68
C TYR A 204 6.67 -19.92 0.62
N MET A 205 6.95 -19.58 -0.64
CA MET A 205 6.02 -19.76 -1.76
C MET A 205 5.62 -21.23 -1.92
N THR A 206 6.58 -22.15 -1.87
CA THR A 206 6.32 -23.60 -1.97
C THR A 206 5.42 -24.10 -0.84
N ARG A 207 5.65 -23.65 0.40
CA ARG A 207 4.78 -23.98 1.53
C ARG A 207 3.38 -23.37 1.38
N CYS A 208 3.27 -22.14 0.87
CA CYS A 208 1.97 -21.52 0.58
C CYS A 208 1.23 -22.25 -0.53
N HIS A 209 1.91 -22.71 -1.58
CA HIS A 209 1.32 -23.52 -2.65
C HIS A 209 0.78 -24.85 -2.13
N ALA A 210 1.50 -25.53 -1.22
CA ALA A 210 1.02 -26.75 -0.59
C ALA A 210 -0.27 -26.51 0.22
N ARG A 211 -0.40 -25.35 0.87
CA ARG A 211 -1.60 -24.96 1.64
C ARG A 211 -2.74 -24.47 0.75
N PHE A 212 -2.43 -23.79 -0.35
CA PHE A 212 -3.38 -23.19 -1.27
C PHE A 212 -3.08 -23.60 -2.73
N PRO A 213 -3.36 -24.86 -3.13
CA PRO A 213 -2.93 -25.39 -4.43
C PRO A 213 -3.53 -24.68 -5.66
N LEU A 214 -4.65 -23.97 -5.47
CA LEU A 214 -5.35 -23.26 -6.54
C LEU A 214 -4.96 -21.77 -6.62
N ALA A 215 -4.18 -21.25 -5.66
CA ALA A 215 -3.83 -19.84 -5.63
C ALA A 215 -2.68 -19.57 -6.61
N GLN A 216 -2.99 -18.83 -7.68
CA GLN A 216 -2.01 -18.46 -8.72
C GLN A 216 -0.81 -17.69 -8.16
N ALA A 217 -1.01 -16.92 -7.08
CA ALA A 217 0.05 -16.18 -6.40
C ALA A 217 1.20 -17.07 -5.87
N PHE A 218 0.98 -18.37 -5.71
CA PHE A 218 1.98 -19.32 -5.21
C PHE A 218 2.33 -20.41 -6.25
N GLY A 219 1.75 -20.34 -7.45
CA GLY A 219 2.04 -21.29 -8.52
C GLY A 219 3.50 -21.19 -8.96
N SER A 220 4.12 -22.34 -9.25
CA SER A 220 5.35 -22.33 -10.04
C SER A 220 5.02 -21.70 -11.39
N SER A 221 5.83 -20.77 -11.87
CA SER A 221 5.68 -20.14 -13.19
C SER A 221 5.89 -21.17 -14.31
N SER A 222 4.92 -22.04 -14.53
CA SER A 222 4.90 -23.04 -15.61
C SER A 222 3.48 -23.28 -16.14
N SER A 223 2.77 -22.20 -16.47
CA SER A 223 1.73 -22.21 -17.53
C SER A 223 1.14 -20.82 -17.75
N THR A 224 1.97 -19.88 -18.22
CA THR A 224 1.43 -18.84 -19.10
C THR A 224 1.08 -19.55 -20.41
N THR A 225 -0.14 -20.08 -20.49
CA THR A 225 -0.74 -20.37 -21.80
C THR A 225 -0.73 -19.04 -22.54
N PRO A 226 -0.01 -18.88 -23.66
CA PRO A 226 -0.02 -17.62 -24.37
C PRO A 226 -1.46 -17.37 -24.80
N LEU A 227 -2.01 -16.20 -24.41
CA LEU A 227 -3.22 -15.67 -25.00
C LEU A 227 -2.99 -15.67 -26.51
N ILE A 228 -3.69 -16.56 -27.21
CA ILE A 228 -3.72 -16.60 -28.67
C ILE A 228 -4.23 -15.22 -29.09
N SER A 229 -3.33 -14.42 -29.65
CA SER A 229 -3.71 -13.23 -30.39
C SER A 229 -4.56 -13.67 -31.58
N PRO A 230 -5.71 -13.02 -31.86
CA PRO A 230 -6.44 -13.30 -33.09
C PRO A 230 -5.62 -12.71 -34.23
N SER A 231 -4.84 -13.55 -34.92
CA SER A 231 -4.18 -13.14 -36.15
C SER A 231 -5.24 -12.93 -37.23
N LEU A 232 -5.31 -11.70 -37.73
CA LEU A 232 -6.06 -11.32 -38.93
C LEU A 232 -5.52 -12.07 -40.17
N GLY A 233 -6.45 -12.68 -40.92
CA GLY A 233 -6.31 -13.06 -42.33
C GLY A 233 -5.91 -14.52 -42.60
N PRO A 234 -6.32 -15.14 -43.73
CA PRO A 234 -6.52 -14.47 -45.02
C PRO A 234 -7.87 -14.81 -45.71
N TRP A 235 -8.77 -13.83 -45.80
CA TRP A 235 -9.80 -13.84 -46.84
C TRP A 235 -9.30 -12.96 -47.98
N SER A 236 -8.61 -13.58 -48.93
CA SER A 236 -8.34 -12.98 -50.23
C SER A 236 -8.57 -14.02 -51.31
N HIS A 237 -9.66 -13.79 -52.05
CA HIS A 237 -9.98 -14.33 -53.37
C HIS A 237 -10.33 -15.82 -53.51
N VAL A 238 -11.64 -16.10 -53.55
CA VAL A 238 -12.21 -16.95 -54.59
C VAL A 238 -13.39 -16.19 -55.21
N LEU A 239 -13.19 -15.70 -56.43
CA LEU A 239 -14.25 -15.33 -57.38
C LEU A 239 -14.49 -16.53 -58.31
N GLU A 240 -15.68 -16.58 -58.91
CA GLU A 240 -16.28 -17.64 -59.76
C GLU A 240 -16.99 -18.73 -58.95
N SER A 241 -18.31 -18.83 -58.99
CA SER A 241 -19.10 -18.97 -60.21
C SER A 241 -20.57 -18.57 -60.00
N GLN A 242 -21.16 -17.99 -61.05
CA GLN A 242 -22.61 -17.85 -61.20
C GLN A 242 -23.26 -19.24 -61.22
N GLU A 243 -24.41 -19.39 -60.57
CA GLU A 243 -25.64 -19.94 -61.16
C GLU A 243 -26.79 -19.93 -60.14
N ASN A 244 -27.77 -19.06 -60.41
CA ASN A 244 -29.19 -19.36 -60.48
C ASN A 244 -29.74 -20.50 -59.58
N CYS A 245 -30.62 -20.19 -58.63
CA CYS A 245 -32.03 -20.61 -58.70
C CYS A 245 -32.88 -20.10 -57.53
N VAL A 246 -34.06 -19.64 -57.91
CA VAL A 246 -35.21 -19.18 -57.14
C VAL A 246 -35.87 -20.36 -56.42
N SER A 247 -36.40 -20.13 -55.21
CA SER A 247 -37.80 -20.42 -54.80
C SER A 247 -37.95 -21.07 -53.42
N ASN A 248 -38.85 -20.44 -52.65
CA ASN A 248 -39.63 -20.88 -51.49
C ASN A 248 -38.91 -21.24 -50.19
#